data_AF-A0A3N7DFF7-F1
#
_entry.id   AF-A0A3N7DFF7-F1
#
_cell.length_a   1.000
_cell.length_b   1.000
_cell.length_c   1.000
_cell.angle_alpha   90.00
_cell.angle_beta   90.00
_cell.angle_gamma   90.00
#
_symmetry.space_group_name_H-M   'P 1'
#
loop_
_entity.id
_entity.type
_entity.pdbx_description
1 polymer ?
#
loop_
_entity_poly.entity_id
_entity_poly.type
_entity_poly.pdbx_seq_one_letter_code
_entity_poly.pdbx_strand_id
1 'polypeptide(L)'
;MPLCLSFFAHKDEAVLRNHAHYCRLFGYPHQWVEADRLRHPALLASARYSQMLRHLRTLPENDWLLFLDGDSVVFHPVAIDTLMQDRDALVVEGPPTGDRRGPAMTNMAVLRNTAANRAALHQLMGDAGNAVALVNPSIDEAARLGPLGLLECNAMVGDIYVNVSWRIPQWFQARIFVVNLAPLPVAMPEGRWRDEVLHDPNLQDLLAAQVTNALVHGHPVLQPAAFPALSDDAMSSYNAGAQIAFVTLYTHHVASYARVSEHNVKRYCDRHGYAYHVYRAVPDAVGPGIGGSWVRSWLLQQHIAHHQWVIWVDADTLFLNQARRIDELLEGRDLLLAKDVGGWSFNSGVMGFRNTARNAELLARIWQRIGEVDDKSAVYSSQGDQYYTNQVLSEEGLVDDRVIVDNLSINTPPCLASDETLLVHFINLDEPYRSAYMASMDAASQRLR
;
A
#
# COMPACT_ATOMS: atom_id res chain seq x y z
N MET A 1 8.08 15.67 -34.28
CA MET A 1 6.87 15.33 -33.48
C MET A 1 7.27 14.34 -32.40
N PRO A 2 6.95 14.58 -31.11
CA PRO A 2 7.36 13.69 -30.02
C PRO A 2 6.87 12.25 -30.23
N LEU A 3 7.77 11.27 -30.10
CA LEU A 3 7.41 9.85 -30.00
C LEU A 3 7.24 9.49 -28.52
N CYS A 4 6.12 8.88 -28.16
CA CYS A 4 5.94 8.28 -26.84
C CYS A 4 6.27 6.78 -26.89
N LEU A 5 7.27 6.37 -26.12
CA LEU A 5 7.66 4.97 -25.93
C LEU A 5 7.28 4.52 -24.53
N SER A 6 6.39 3.53 -24.44
CA SER A 6 6.05 2.86 -23.18
C SER A 6 6.87 1.58 -22.98
N PHE A 7 7.39 1.33 -21.79
CA PHE A 7 8.14 0.11 -21.47
C PHE A 7 7.53 -0.62 -20.26
N PHE A 8 7.08 -1.86 -20.48
CA PHE A 8 6.37 -2.64 -19.46
C PHE A 8 7.23 -3.82 -19.00
N ALA A 9 7.73 -3.76 -17.77
CA ALA A 9 8.33 -4.94 -17.12
C ALA A 9 7.25 -6.00 -16.81
N HIS A 10 6.04 -5.55 -16.47
CA HIS A 10 4.81 -6.32 -16.51
C HIS A 10 3.74 -5.44 -17.16
N LYS A 11 2.91 -6.01 -18.03
CA LYS A 11 1.92 -5.23 -18.78
C LYS A 11 0.71 -4.94 -17.90
N ASP A 12 0.45 -3.66 -17.65
CA ASP A 12 -0.77 -3.17 -17.01
C ASP A 12 -1.65 -2.49 -18.09
N GLU A 13 -2.88 -3.00 -18.27
CA GLU A 13 -3.84 -2.48 -19.24
C GLU A 13 -4.35 -1.07 -18.90
N ALA A 14 -4.49 -0.72 -17.61
CA ALA A 14 -4.87 0.62 -17.20
C ALA A 14 -3.76 1.62 -17.56
N VAL A 15 -2.50 1.30 -17.25
CA VAL A 15 -1.34 2.15 -17.59
C VAL A 15 -1.18 2.29 -19.11
N LEU A 16 -1.31 1.20 -19.87
CA LEU A 16 -1.26 1.27 -21.34
C LEU A 16 -2.38 2.17 -21.90
N ARG A 17 -3.60 2.03 -21.38
CA ARG A 17 -4.74 2.87 -21.77
C ARG A 17 -4.53 4.34 -21.40
N ASN A 18 -3.91 4.60 -20.25
CA ASN A 18 -3.52 5.94 -19.81
C ASN A 18 -2.57 6.60 -20.81
N HIS A 19 -1.46 5.93 -21.13
CA HIS A 19 -0.46 6.43 -22.09
C HIS A 19 -1.07 6.64 -23.48
N ALA A 20 -1.87 5.68 -23.96
CA ALA A 20 -2.52 5.77 -25.25
C ALA A 20 -3.52 6.94 -25.31
N HIS A 21 -4.24 7.23 -24.22
CA HIS A 21 -5.12 8.38 -24.14
C HIS A 21 -4.35 9.70 -24.22
N TYR A 22 -3.29 9.86 -23.41
CA TYR A 22 -2.41 11.02 -23.47
C TYR A 22 -1.85 11.25 -24.88
N CYS A 23 -1.36 10.19 -25.54
CA CYS A 23 -0.82 10.30 -26.89
C CYS A 23 -1.88 10.76 -27.90
N ARG A 24 -3.12 10.25 -27.79
CA ARG A 24 -4.23 10.71 -28.65
C ARG A 24 -4.59 12.17 -28.44
N LEU A 25 -4.54 12.68 -27.20
CA LEU A 25 -4.85 14.07 -26.89
C LEU A 25 -3.93 15.05 -27.63
N PHE A 26 -2.66 14.71 -27.80
CA PHE A 26 -1.67 15.57 -28.45
C PHE A 26 -1.22 15.09 -29.84
N GLY A 27 -1.80 14.00 -30.36
CA GLY A 27 -1.43 13.45 -31.66
C GLY A 27 -0.05 12.80 -31.73
N TYR A 28 0.53 12.39 -30.58
CA TYR A 28 1.84 11.73 -30.55
C TYR A 28 1.74 10.27 -31.03
N PRO A 29 2.69 9.79 -31.85
CA PRO A 29 2.85 8.35 -32.07
C PRO A 29 3.12 7.65 -30.75
N HIS A 30 2.43 6.55 -30.53
CA HIS A 30 2.59 5.71 -29.34
C HIS A 30 3.12 4.34 -29.76
N GLN A 31 4.24 3.94 -29.15
CA GLN A 31 4.79 2.60 -29.27
C GLN A 31 5.00 2.04 -27.87
N TRP A 32 4.91 0.72 -27.72
CA TRP A 32 5.21 0.07 -26.44
C TRP A 32 6.04 -1.19 -26.64
N VAL A 33 6.76 -1.55 -25.59
CA VAL A 33 7.60 -2.76 -25.50
C VAL A 33 7.24 -3.48 -24.21
N GLU A 34 7.11 -4.81 -24.30
CA GLU A 34 6.93 -5.69 -23.16
C GLU A 34 8.24 -6.44 -22.86
N ALA A 35 8.59 -6.52 -21.58
CA ALA A 35 9.83 -7.12 -21.09
C ALA A 35 9.55 -8.12 -19.95
N ASP A 36 8.37 -8.73 -19.96
CA ASP A 36 7.83 -9.70 -18.99
C ASP A 36 8.70 -10.95 -18.77
N ARG A 37 9.67 -11.21 -19.63
CA ARG A 37 10.63 -12.32 -19.50
C ARG A 37 11.91 -11.95 -18.75
N LEU A 38 12.15 -10.67 -18.52
CA LEU A 38 13.35 -10.20 -17.84
C LEU A 38 13.05 -10.04 -16.34
N ARG A 39 13.82 -10.75 -15.50
CA ARG A 39 13.68 -10.69 -14.03
C ARG A 39 14.84 -9.97 -13.36
N HIS A 40 16.02 -9.96 -13.98
CA HIS A 40 17.20 -9.32 -13.40
C HIS A 40 17.11 -7.79 -13.57
N PRO A 41 17.15 -6.98 -12.50
CA PRO A 41 16.98 -5.52 -12.58
C PRO A 41 17.94 -4.84 -13.55
N ALA A 42 19.22 -5.22 -13.55
CA ALA A 42 20.18 -4.66 -14.51
C ALA A 42 19.93 -5.09 -15.97
N LEU A 43 19.36 -6.28 -16.23
CA LEU A 43 18.97 -6.67 -17.60
C LEU A 43 17.73 -5.90 -18.05
N LEU A 44 16.76 -5.69 -17.15
CA LEU A 44 15.60 -4.82 -17.39
C LEU A 44 16.06 -3.39 -17.73
N ALA A 45 16.96 -2.82 -16.92
CA ALA A 45 17.53 -1.50 -17.18
C ALA A 45 18.29 -1.44 -18.52
N SER A 46 19.12 -2.45 -18.81
CA SER A 46 19.83 -2.55 -20.10
C SER A 46 18.85 -2.59 -21.28
N ALA A 47 17.80 -3.40 -21.20
CA ALA A 47 16.76 -3.48 -22.23
C ALA A 47 16.02 -2.15 -22.39
N ARG A 48 15.62 -1.51 -21.28
CA ARG A 48 14.98 -0.19 -21.26
C ARG A 48 15.84 0.86 -21.98
N TYR A 49 17.10 1.03 -21.58
CA TYR A 49 18.00 2.01 -22.20
C TYR A 49 18.34 1.67 -23.65
N SER A 50 18.43 0.39 -23.99
CA SER A 50 18.57 -0.06 -25.38
C SER A 50 17.38 0.34 -26.24
N GLN A 51 16.15 0.20 -25.73
CA GLN A 51 14.95 0.61 -26.45
C GLN A 51 14.87 2.12 -26.58
N MET A 52 15.17 2.88 -25.53
CA MET A 52 15.23 4.34 -25.60
C MET A 52 16.23 4.79 -26.68
N LEU A 53 17.46 4.26 -26.65
CA LEU A 53 18.51 4.63 -27.60
C LEU A 53 18.15 4.23 -29.04
N ARG A 54 17.57 3.04 -29.23
CA ARG A 54 17.10 2.56 -30.54
C ARG A 54 16.10 3.53 -31.14
N HIS A 55 15.07 3.91 -30.39
CA HIS A 55 14.01 4.80 -30.89
C HIS A 55 14.50 6.24 -31.06
N LEU A 56 15.30 6.74 -30.12
CA LEU A 56 15.89 8.09 -30.22
C LEU A 56 16.71 8.25 -31.51
N ARG A 57 17.45 7.21 -31.93
CA ARG A 57 18.22 7.20 -33.19
C ARG A 57 17.36 7.20 -34.46
N THR A 58 16.09 6.80 -34.38
CA THR A 58 15.18 6.81 -35.54
C THR A 58 14.45 8.14 -35.72
N LEU A 59 14.45 8.98 -34.68
CA LEU A 59 13.85 10.31 -34.76
C LEU A 59 14.75 11.26 -35.56
N PRO A 60 14.16 12.31 -36.19
CA PRO A 60 14.93 13.43 -36.69
C PRO A 60 15.82 14.04 -35.60
N GLU A 61 16.92 14.70 -35.99
CA GLU A 61 17.72 15.46 -35.02
C GLU A 61 16.84 16.55 -34.39
N ASN A 62 17.00 16.79 -33.08
CA ASN A 62 16.22 17.72 -32.26
C ASN A 62 14.74 17.38 -32.00
N ASP A 63 14.21 16.27 -32.54
CA ASP A 63 12.90 15.74 -32.15
C ASP A 63 12.97 15.04 -30.78
N TRP A 64 11.83 14.79 -30.13
CA TRP A 64 11.77 14.30 -28.75
C TRP A 64 11.31 12.85 -28.65
N LEU A 65 11.89 12.13 -27.70
CA LEU A 65 11.38 10.88 -27.16
C LEU A 65 10.82 11.15 -25.76
N LEU A 66 9.52 10.94 -25.57
CA LEU A 66 8.92 10.74 -24.26
C LEU A 66 9.02 9.25 -23.93
N PHE A 67 9.62 8.94 -22.79
CA PHE A 67 9.68 7.61 -22.22
C PHE A 67 8.79 7.55 -20.98
N LEU A 68 7.97 6.50 -20.88
CA LEU A 68 7.16 6.15 -19.72
C LEU A 68 7.28 4.64 -19.48
N ASP A 69 7.42 4.20 -18.24
CA ASP A 69 7.36 2.77 -17.92
C ASP A 69 6.03 2.34 -17.29
N GLY A 70 5.93 1.07 -16.90
CA GLY A 70 4.73 0.51 -16.26
C GLY A 70 4.40 1.12 -14.89
N ASP A 71 5.31 1.86 -14.27
CA ASP A 71 5.10 2.53 -13.00
C ASP A 71 4.70 4.00 -13.18
N SER A 72 4.56 4.46 -14.41
CA SER A 72 4.24 5.85 -14.74
C SER A 72 2.78 5.99 -15.13
N VAL A 73 2.06 6.94 -14.53
CA VAL A 73 0.72 7.31 -15.01
C VAL A 73 0.62 8.81 -15.25
N VAL A 74 0.13 9.19 -16.42
CA VAL A 74 -0.19 10.59 -16.75
C VAL A 74 -1.44 10.99 -15.99
N PHE A 75 -1.35 12.05 -15.19
CA PHE A 75 -2.46 12.55 -14.39
C PHE A 75 -3.03 13.85 -14.98
N HIS A 76 -2.22 14.90 -15.12
CA HIS A 76 -2.60 16.14 -15.81
C HIS A 76 -1.85 16.27 -17.14
N PRO A 77 -2.51 16.03 -18.28
CA PRO A 77 -1.84 15.97 -19.58
C PRO A 77 -1.29 17.34 -19.98
N VAL A 78 0.01 17.39 -20.35
CA VAL A 78 0.67 18.61 -20.86
C VAL A 78 1.47 18.28 -22.12
N ALA A 79 1.53 19.24 -23.05
CA ALA A 79 2.30 19.06 -24.27
C ALA A 79 3.81 18.98 -23.99
N ILE A 80 4.52 18.10 -24.71
CA ILE A 80 5.96 17.91 -24.52
C ILE A 80 6.75 19.16 -24.89
N ASP A 81 6.32 19.90 -25.91
CA ASP A 81 6.91 21.17 -26.31
C ASP A 81 6.93 22.18 -25.14
N THR A 82 5.86 22.23 -24.34
CA THR A 82 5.77 23.07 -23.14
C THR A 82 6.78 22.65 -22.08
N LEU A 83 6.91 21.35 -21.84
CA LEU A 83 7.83 20.82 -20.83
C LEU A 83 9.30 20.97 -21.25
N MET A 84 9.58 20.92 -22.56
CA MET A 84 10.93 20.88 -23.13
C MET A 84 11.45 22.23 -23.64
N GLN A 85 10.77 23.32 -23.29
CA GLN A 85 11.24 24.66 -23.64
C GLN A 85 12.65 24.91 -23.08
N ASP A 86 13.57 25.30 -23.96
CA ASP A 86 14.97 25.63 -23.67
C ASP A 86 15.79 24.51 -23.00
N ARG A 87 15.43 23.25 -23.28
CA ARG A 87 16.14 22.08 -22.74
C ARG A 87 16.21 20.90 -23.69
N ASP A 88 17.18 20.03 -23.42
CA ASP A 88 17.46 18.82 -24.19
C ASP A 88 17.11 17.54 -23.43
N ALA A 89 17.03 17.58 -22.10
CA ALA A 89 16.61 16.46 -21.28
C ALA A 89 15.70 16.95 -20.15
N LEU A 90 14.80 16.07 -19.73
CA LEU A 90 13.96 16.25 -18.56
C LEU A 90 13.84 14.90 -17.85
N VAL A 91 14.44 14.86 -16.67
CA VAL A 91 14.42 13.77 -15.68
C VAL A 91 14.43 14.45 -14.31
N VAL A 92 13.73 13.87 -13.35
CA VAL A 92 13.56 14.45 -12.01
C VAL A 92 14.23 13.54 -10.97
N GLU A 93 14.81 14.12 -9.94
CA GLU A 93 15.26 13.40 -8.74
C GLU A 93 14.05 13.00 -7.87
N GLY A 94 14.13 11.85 -7.22
CA GLY A 94 13.16 11.41 -6.22
C GLY A 94 13.35 12.12 -4.87
N PRO A 95 12.51 11.79 -3.89
CA PRO A 95 12.63 12.34 -2.55
C PRO A 95 14.04 12.13 -1.96
N PRO A 96 14.68 13.17 -1.39
CA PRO A 96 15.98 13.05 -0.75
C PRO A 96 15.88 12.27 0.57
N THR A 97 17.02 11.81 1.08
CA THR A 97 17.09 11.18 2.41
C THR A 97 18.20 11.82 3.23
N GLY A 98 17.83 12.59 4.26
CA GLY A 98 18.75 13.46 4.99
C GLY A 98 19.40 14.45 4.03
N ASP A 99 20.73 14.55 4.07
CA ASP A 99 21.52 15.43 3.19
C ASP A 99 21.78 14.83 1.80
N ARG A 100 21.29 13.61 1.53
CA ARG A 100 21.52 12.92 0.27
C ARG A 100 20.42 13.25 -0.75
N ARG A 101 20.83 13.67 -1.95
CA ARG A 101 19.96 13.78 -3.13
C ARG A 101 19.25 12.46 -3.42
N GLY A 102 18.00 12.54 -3.88
CA GLY A 102 17.21 11.35 -4.20
C GLY A 102 17.73 10.59 -5.43
N PRO A 103 17.24 9.35 -5.65
CA PRO A 103 17.56 8.60 -6.85
C PRO A 103 16.93 9.26 -8.09
N ALA A 104 17.48 9.04 -9.29
CA ALA A 104 16.81 9.51 -10.50
C ALA A 104 15.48 8.77 -10.71
N MET A 105 14.38 9.50 -10.89
CA MET A 105 13.07 8.92 -11.22
C MET A 105 13.00 8.63 -12.72
N THR A 106 13.66 7.56 -13.14
CA THR A 106 13.78 7.15 -14.55
C THR A 106 12.54 6.41 -15.09
N ASN A 107 11.46 6.35 -14.30
CA ASN A 107 10.16 5.88 -14.74
C ASN A 107 9.60 6.75 -15.87
N MET A 108 9.90 8.05 -15.82
CA MET A 108 9.62 9.00 -16.90
C MET A 108 10.88 9.76 -17.29
N ALA A 109 11.08 9.92 -18.60
CA ALA A 109 12.10 10.81 -19.14
C ALA A 109 11.63 11.45 -20.44
N VAL A 110 12.05 12.68 -20.71
CA VAL A 110 11.91 13.29 -22.03
C VAL A 110 13.30 13.65 -22.55
N LEU A 111 13.66 13.13 -23.71
CA LEU A 111 14.99 13.30 -24.30
C LEU A 111 14.87 13.85 -25.71
N ARG A 112 15.53 14.97 -25.98
CA ARG A 112 15.76 15.47 -27.33
C ARG A 112 16.78 14.57 -28.04
N ASN A 113 16.60 14.30 -29.32
CA ASN A 113 17.56 13.56 -30.11
C ASN A 113 18.80 14.42 -30.40
N THR A 114 19.78 14.32 -29.50
CA THR A 114 21.08 14.99 -29.57
C THR A 114 22.20 13.99 -29.36
N ALA A 115 23.42 14.32 -29.78
CA ALA A 115 24.59 13.48 -29.54
C ALA A 115 24.84 13.21 -28.05
N ALA A 116 24.61 14.20 -27.18
CA ALA A 116 24.80 14.09 -25.74
C ALA A 116 23.83 13.09 -25.11
N ASN A 117 22.53 13.18 -25.42
CA ASN A 117 21.53 12.26 -24.90
C ASN A 117 21.75 10.81 -25.39
N ARG A 118 22.12 10.64 -26.67
CA ARG A 118 22.49 9.32 -27.20
C ARG A 118 23.71 8.72 -26.49
N ALA A 119 24.71 9.54 -26.17
CA ALA A 119 25.90 9.09 -25.44
C ALA A 119 25.56 8.69 -23.99
N ALA A 120 24.72 9.46 -23.30
CA ALA A 120 24.30 9.15 -21.94
C ALA A 120 23.52 7.81 -21.86
N LEU A 121 22.57 7.57 -22.77
CA LEU A 121 21.87 6.29 -22.84
C LEU A 121 22.81 5.11 -23.11
N HIS A 122 23.80 5.31 -23.98
CA HIS A 122 24.81 4.29 -24.26
C HIS A 122 25.70 3.98 -23.04
N GLN A 123 26.04 5.00 -22.24
CA GLN A 123 26.78 4.80 -20.99
C GLN A 123 25.94 4.05 -19.95
N LEU A 124 24.66 4.39 -19.79
CA LEU A 124 23.73 3.67 -18.91
C LEU A 124 23.58 2.19 -19.30
N MET A 125 23.59 1.86 -20.59
CA MET A 125 23.65 0.47 -21.06
C MET A 125 24.96 -0.22 -20.62
N GLY A 126 26.09 0.48 -20.71
CA GLY A 126 27.38 -0.03 -20.24
C GLY A 126 27.40 -0.27 -18.72
N ASP A 127 26.83 0.63 -17.94
CA ASP A 127 26.70 0.46 -16.48
C ASP A 127 25.79 -0.71 -16.12
N ALA A 128 24.70 -0.88 -16.85
CA ALA A 128 23.83 -2.03 -16.71
C ALA A 128 24.60 -3.34 -17.00
N GLY A 129 25.45 -3.34 -18.04
CA GLY A 129 26.35 -4.46 -18.33
C GLY A 129 27.34 -4.75 -17.19
N ASN A 130 27.95 -3.70 -16.61
CA ASN A 130 28.84 -3.84 -15.45
C ASN A 130 28.12 -4.38 -14.21
N ALA A 131 26.86 -3.98 -14.00
CA ALA A 131 26.04 -4.50 -12.92
C ALA A 131 25.68 -5.98 -13.12
N VAL A 132 25.35 -6.39 -14.36
CA VAL A 132 25.14 -7.81 -14.70
C VAL A 132 26.42 -8.62 -14.49
N ALA A 133 27.57 -8.06 -14.84
CA ALA A 133 28.88 -8.69 -14.66
C ALA A 133 29.38 -8.64 -13.20
N LEU A 134 28.59 -8.11 -12.26
CA LEU A 134 28.93 -7.93 -10.84
C LEU A 134 30.19 -7.07 -10.61
N VAL A 135 30.59 -6.26 -11.60
CA VAL A 135 31.68 -5.28 -11.48
C VAL A 135 31.24 -4.14 -10.56
N ASN A 136 30.00 -3.71 -10.72
CA ASN A 136 29.33 -2.75 -9.84
C ASN A 136 28.09 -3.41 -9.20
N PRO A 137 27.71 -3.06 -7.97
CA PRO A 137 26.53 -3.63 -7.33
C PRO A 137 25.21 -3.14 -7.94
N SER A 138 25.20 -1.95 -8.54
CA SER A 138 24.02 -1.33 -9.16
C SER A 138 24.41 -0.25 -10.17
N ILE A 139 23.41 0.29 -10.89
CA ILE A 139 23.55 1.43 -11.79
C ILE A 139 23.35 2.71 -10.97
N ASP A 140 24.21 3.73 -11.15
CA ASP A 140 24.02 5.06 -10.57
C ASP A 140 23.43 6.02 -11.61
N GLU A 141 22.11 5.93 -11.79
CA GLU A 141 21.39 6.70 -12.81
C GLU A 141 21.45 8.20 -12.54
N ALA A 142 21.43 8.62 -11.28
CA ALA A 142 21.52 10.02 -10.89
C ALA A 142 22.87 10.62 -11.28
N ALA A 143 23.98 9.91 -10.99
CA ALA A 143 25.30 10.37 -11.39
C ALA A 143 25.47 10.46 -12.91
N ARG A 144 24.87 9.52 -13.66
CA ARG A 144 24.94 9.50 -15.13
C ARG A 144 24.12 10.58 -15.80
N LEU A 145 22.94 10.84 -15.27
CA LEU A 145 22.02 11.80 -15.87
C LEU A 145 22.26 13.22 -15.35
N GLY A 146 22.92 13.40 -14.20
CA GLY A 146 23.21 14.72 -13.60
C GLY A 146 23.78 15.76 -14.58
N PRO A 147 24.79 15.43 -15.40
CA PRO A 147 25.33 16.35 -16.42
C PRO A 147 24.33 16.80 -17.50
N LEU A 148 23.21 16.09 -17.66
CA LEU A 148 22.12 16.48 -18.57
C LEU A 148 21.13 17.47 -17.93
N GLY A 149 21.35 17.87 -16.67
CA GLY A 149 20.49 18.81 -15.96
C GLY A 149 19.29 18.13 -15.29
N LEU A 150 19.54 17.16 -14.42
CA LEU A 150 18.50 16.59 -13.55
C LEU A 150 17.80 17.70 -12.77
N LEU A 151 16.47 17.68 -12.80
CA LEU A 151 15.66 18.57 -12.00
C LEU A 151 15.55 18.01 -10.58
N GLU A 152 15.47 18.91 -9.61
CA GLU A 152 15.30 18.56 -8.20
C GLU A 152 13.94 17.87 -7.94
N CYS A 153 13.84 17.17 -6.81
CA CYS A 153 12.59 16.55 -6.37
C CYS A 153 11.43 17.56 -6.38
N ASN A 154 10.28 17.15 -6.92
CA ASN A 154 9.09 17.99 -7.07
C ASN A 154 9.34 19.25 -7.92
N ALA A 155 10.28 19.21 -8.87
CA ALA A 155 10.47 20.29 -9.80
C ALA A 155 9.19 20.61 -10.58
N MET A 156 8.99 21.91 -10.81
CA MET A 156 7.89 22.46 -11.58
C MET A 156 8.39 23.04 -12.89
N VAL A 157 7.57 22.93 -13.94
CA VAL A 157 7.73 23.69 -15.18
C VAL A 157 6.48 24.55 -15.33
N GLY A 158 6.61 25.86 -15.13
CA GLY A 158 5.43 26.71 -14.98
C GLY A 158 4.65 26.36 -13.71
N ASP A 159 3.36 26.02 -13.85
CA ASP A 159 2.47 25.68 -12.74
C ASP A 159 2.24 24.16 -12.57
N ILE A 160 3.00 23.32 -13.27
CA ILE A 160 2.85 21.86 -13.22
C ILE A 160 4.08 21.16 -12.63
N TYR A 161 3.85 20.26 -11.69
CA TYR A 161 4.86 19.31 -11.21
C TYR A 161 5.11 18.24 -12.27
N VAL A 162 6.38 17.96 -12.54
CA VAL A 162 6.77 17.12 -13.68
C VAL A 162 6.57 15.62 -13.42
N ASN A 163 7.21 15.10 -12.39
CA ASN A 163 7.13 13.69 -11.99
C ASN A 163 7.16 13.61 -10.46
N VAL A 164 6.10 13.08 -9.85
CA VAL A 164 5.92 13.06 -8.39
C VAL A 164 5.62 11.65 -7.92
N SER A 165 6.23 11.24 -6.82
CA SER A 165 5.94 9.95 -6.21
C SER A 165 4.56 9.93 -5.55
N TRP A 166 3.82 8.84 -5.73
CA TRP A 166 2.56 8.59 -5.01
C TRP A 166 2.71 8.60 -3.49
N ARG A 167 3.93 8.38 -2.96
CA ARG A 167 4.22 8.44 -1.52
C ARG A 167 4.12 9.86 -0.94
N ILE A 168 4.08 10.91 -1.77
CA ILE A 168 3.86 12.28 -1.28
C ILE A 168 2.40 12.43 -0.85
N PRO A 169 2.13 12.71 0.44
CA PRO A 169 0.75 12.91 0.89
C PRO A 169 0.10 14.04 0.08
N GLN A 170 -1.11 13.82 -0.42
CA GLN A 170 -1.92 14.82 -1.15
C GLN A 170 -1.50 15.12 -2.60
N TRP A 171 -0.65 14.31 -3.24
CA TRP A 171 -0.29 14.49 -4.67
C TRP A 171 -1.52 14.67 -5.58
N PHE A 172 -2.61 13.97 -5.28
CA PHE A 172 -3.87 14.00 -6.04
C PHE A 172 -4.60 15.36 -6.01
N GLN A 173 -4.16 16.31 -5.17
CA GLN A 173 -4.68 17.68 -5.11
C GLN A 173 -3.86 18.67 -5.95
N ALA A 174 -2.71 18.25 -6.47
CA ALA A 174 -1.81 19.09 -7.23
C ALA A 174 -1.89 18.83 -8.74
N ARG A 175 -1.51 19.84 -9.53
CA ARG A 175 -1.33 19.70 -10.97
C ARG A 175 0.00 18.99 -11.22
N ILE A 176 -0.07 17.68 -11.43
CA ILE A 176 1.08 16.82 -11.68
C ILE A 176 0.94 16.19 -13.06
N PHE A 177 1.99 16.26 -13.87
CA PHE A 177 2.02 15.63 -15.19
C PHE A 177 2.05 14.11 -15.06
N VAL A 178 3.11 13.55 -14.48
CA VAL A 178 3.25 12.11 -14.26
C VAL A 178 3.35 11.80 -12.78
N VAL A 179 2.60 10.79 -12.33
CA VAL A 179 2.74 10.21 -11.00
C VAL A 179 3.53 8.92 -11.14
N ASN A 180 4.62 8.80 -10.37
CA ASN A 180 5.40 7.58 -10.24
C ASN A 180 4.76 6.70 -9.16
N LEU A 181 4.31 5.51 -9.57
CA LEU A 181 3.70 4.48 -8.74
C LEU A 181 4.71 3.43 -8.22
N ALA A 182 5.97 3.49 -8.67
CA ALA A 182 7.02 2.56 -8.27
C ALA A 182 7.28 2.64 -6.74
N PRO A 183 7.84 1.57 -6.15
CA PRO A 183 8.44 1.67 -4.82
C PRO A 183 9.52 2.75 -4.79
N LEU A 184 9.57 3.52 -3.70
CA LEU A 184 10.68 4.44 -3.49
C LEU A 184 11.88 3.67 -2.92
N PRO A 185 13.07 3.81 -3.50
CA PRO A 185 14.25 3.20 -2.92
C PRO A 185 14.53 3.76 -1.52
N VAL A 186 14.91 2.88 -0.60
CA VAL A 186 15.32 3.22 0.76
C VAL A 186 16.82 3.43 0.79
N ALA A 187 17.25 4.54 1.41
CA ALA A 187 18.67 4.81 1.60
C ALA A 187 19.27 3.81 2.60
N MET A 188 20.39 3.21 2.23
CA MET A 188 21.19 2.31 3.09
C MET A 188 22.39 3.07 3.68
N PRO A 189 22.90 2.69 4.87
CA PRO A 189 24.02 3.36 5.54
C PRO A 189 25.28 3.54 4.68
N GLU A 190 25.51 2.65 3.71
CA GLU A 190 26.67 2.68 2.80
C GLU A 190 26.50 3.62 1.59
N GLY A 191 25.53 4.54 1.61
CA GLY A 191 25.25 5.41 0.47
C GLY A 191 24.67 4.63 -0.73
N ARG A 192 23.97 3.52 -0.48
CA ARG A 192 23.27 2.74 -1.52
C ARG A 192 21.76 2.98 -1.44
N TRP A 193 21.06 2.61 -2.49
CA TRP A 193 19.60 2.55 -2.52
C TRP A 193 19.20 1.09 -2.58
N ARG A 194 18.16 0.69 -1.84
CA ARG A 194 17.56 -0.64 -1.91
C ARG A 194 16.07 -0.49 -2.15
N ASP A 195 15.48 -1.36 -2.97
CA ASP A 195 14.04 -1.37 -3.16
C ASP A 195 13.31 -1.54 -1.81
N GLU A 196 12.19 -0.84 -1.65
CA GLU A 196 11.32 -0.99 -0.50
C GLU A 196 10.73 -2.41 -0.47
N VAL A 197 10.78 -3.06 0.70
CA VAL A 197 10.44 -4.50 0.83
C VAL A 197 8.92 -4.73 0.86
N LEU A 198 8.11 -3.69 1.11
CA LEU A 198 6.65 -3.79 1.27
C LEU A 198 5.91 -2.87 0.29
N HIS A 199 6.24 -3.02 -1.00
CA HIS A 199 5.41 -2.45 -2.06
C HIS A 199 4.23 -3.37 -2.35
N ASP A 200 3.03 -2.80 -2.49
CA ASP A 200 1.82 -3.56 -2.81
C ASP A 200 1.41 -3.31 -4.28
N PRO A 201 1.64 -4.28 -5.18
CA PRO A 201 1.23 -4.17 -6.58
C PRO A 201 -0.28 -3.95 -6.75
N ASN A 202 -1.11 -4.53 -5.87
CA ASN A 202 -2.56 -4.38 -5.97
C ASN A 202 -3.02 -2.94 -5.67
N LEU A 203 -2.32 -2.25 -4.75
CA LEU A 203 -2.54 -0.82 -4.52
C LEU A 203 -2.06 0.02 -5.72
N GLN A 204 -0.92 -0.34 -6.30
CA GLN A 204 -0.44 0.30 -7.53
C GLN A 204 -1.46 0.16 -8.67
N ASP A 205 -1.99 -1.04 -8.91
CA ASP A 205 -3.00 -1.30 -9.94
C ASP A 205 -4.28 -0.48 -9.69
N LEU A 206 -4.72 -0.39 -8.42
CA LEU A 206 -5.84 0.46 -8.02
C LEU A 206 -5.59 1.93 -8.35
N LEU A 207 -4.42 2.47 -8.00
CA LEU A 207 -4.04 3.84 -8.28
C LEU A 207 -3.96 4.10 -9.79
N ALA A 208 -3.36 3.17 -10.54
CA ALA A 208 -3.27 3.25 -11.99
C ALA A 208 -4.67 3.29 -12.63
N ALA A 209 -5.58 2.41 -12.19
CA ALA A 209 -6.96 2.40 -12.65
C ALA A 209 -7.69 3.70 -12.32
N GLN A 210 -7.54 4.24 -11.10
CA GLN A 210 -8.18 5.49 -10.70
C GLN A 210 -7.66 6.69 -11.49
N VAL A 211 -6.34 6.86 -11.62
CA VAL A 211 -5.74 7.95 -12.41
C VAL A 211 -6.15 7.85 -13.87
N THR A 212 -6.16 6.64 -14.43
CA THR A 212 -6.62 6.40 -15.80
C THR A 212 -8.08 6.80 -15.98
N ASN A 213 -8.96 6.41 -15.06
CA ASN A 213 -10.37 6.78 -15.14
C ASN A 213 -10.57 8.29 -14.93
N ALA A 214 -9.74 8.93 -14.11
CA ALA A 214 -9.75 10.38 -13.95
C ALA A 214 -9.37 11.10 -15.24
N LEU A 215 -8.28 10.67 -15.87
CA LEU A 215 -7.82 11.24 -17.13
C LEU A 215 -8.83 11.04 -18.27
N VAL A 216 -9.39 9.83 -18.40
CA VAL A 216 -10.24 9.45 -19.54
C VAL A 216 -11.69 9.89 -19.35
N HIS A 217 -12.20 9.86 -18.12
CA HIS A 217 -13.63 10.04 -17.81
C HIS A 217 -13.93 11.21 -16.87
N GLY A 218 -12.91 11.92 -16.39
CA GLY A 218 -13.09 13.04 -15.44
C GLY A 218 -13.53 12.58 -14.05
N HIS A 219 -13.33 11.30 -13.70
CA HIS A 219 -13.66 10.80 -12.37
C HIS A 219 -12.65 11.32 -11.33
N PRO A 220 -13.07 11.57 -10.08
CA PRO A 220 -12.14 11.93 -9.04
C PRO A 220 -11.26 10.74 -8.59
N VAL A 221 -10.03 11.03 -8.17
CA VAL A 221 -9.07 10.05 -7.63
C VAL A 221 -9.14 10.05 -6.10
N LEU A 222 -8.90 8.88 -5.48
CA LEU A 222 -8.79 8.69 -4.04
C LEU A 222 -9.93 9.33 -3.23
N GLN A 223 -11.16 9.20 -3.75
CA GLN A 223 -12.32 9.66 -3.00
C GLN A 223 -12.54 8.80 -1.76
N PRO A 224 -12.88 9.42 -0.61
CA PRO A 224 -13.28 8.67 0.56
C PRO A 224 -14.42 7.70 0.24
N ALA A 225 -14.33 6.49 0.76
CA ALA A 225 -15.35 5.49 0.57
C ALA A 225 -16.71 5.98 1.13
N ALA A 226 -17.75 5.98 0.31
CA ALA A 226 -19.08 6.46 0.68
C ALA A 226 -19.89 5.38 1.44
N PHE A 227 -19.38 4.92 2.58
CA PHE A 227 -20.09 3.99 3.47
C PHE A 227 -20.85 4.77 4.55
N PRO A 228 -22.19 4.67 4.63
CA PRO A 228 -22.95 5.32 5.70
C PRO A 228 -22.66 4.64 7.05
N ALA A 229 -22.82 5.38 8.14
CA ALA A 229 -22.84 4.75 9.46
C ALA A 229 -24.03 3.76 9.54
N LEU A 230 -23.80 2.59 10.13
CA LEU A 230 -24.89 1.62 10.36
C LEU A 230 -25.73 1.97 11.59
N SER A 231 -25.16 2.73 12.53
CA SER A 231 -25.86 3.32 13.67
C SER A 231 -25.06 4.53 14.19
N ASP A 232 -25.76 5.48 14.79
CA ASP A 232 -25.19 6.62 15.51
C ASP A 232 -24.92 6.30 17.00
N ASP A 233 -25.32 5.12 17.47
CA ASP A 233 -25.08 4.67 18.84
C ASP A 233 -23.59 4.43 19.07
N ALA A 234 -23.11 4.79 20.27
CA ALA A 234 -21.72 4.55 20.69
C ALA A 234 -21.35 3.06 20.70
N MET A 235 -22.35 2.17 20.85
CA MET A 235 -22.18 0.72 20.80
C MET A 235 -23.39 0.07 20.13
N SER A 236 -23.16 -0.94 19.30
CA SER A 236 -24.21 -1.81 18.78
C SER A 236 -23.80 -3.29 18.90
N SER A 237 -24.76 -4.15 19.20
CA SER A 237 -24.60 -5.60 19.24
C SER A 237 -25.58 -6.26 18.27
N TYR A 238 -25.07 -7.01 17.31
CA TYR A 238 -25.86 -7.79 16.37
C TYR A 238 -25.75 -9.27 16.72
N ASN A 239 -26.88 -9.98 16.73
CA ASN A 239 -26.94 -11.42 17.02
C ASN A 239 -26.19 -11.81 18.32
N ALA A 240 -26.39 -11.03 19.39
CA ALA A 240 -25.62 -11.10 20.64
C ALA A 240 -25.68 -12.44 21.39
N GLY A 241 -26.53 -13.39 20.96
CA GLY A 241 -26.61 -14.74 21.54
C GLY A 241 -25.81 -15.81 20.79
N ALA A 242 -25.08 -15.45 19.73
CA ALA A 242 -24.32 -16.43 18.94
C ALA A 242 -23.14 -17.02 19.71
N GLN A 243 -22.68 -18.21 19.31
CA GLN A 243 -21.54 -18.86 19.98
C GLN A 243 -20.19 -18.21 19.69
N ILE A 244 -20.03 -17.60 18.51
CA ILE A 244 -18.80 -16.91 18.10
C ILE A 244 -19.14 -15.44 17.94
N ALA A 245 -18.35 -14.57 18.56
CA ALA A 245 -18.52 -13.13 18.51
C ALA A 245 -17.27 -12.42 17.96
N PHE A 246 -17.49 -11.48 17.06
CA PHE A 246 -16.50 -10.53 16.62
C PHE A 246 -16.67 -9.21 17.36
N VAL A 247 -15.56 -8.61 17.78
CA VAL A 247 -15.52 -7.35 18.52
C VAL A 247 -14.58 -6.39 17.80
N THR A 248 -15.03 -5.16 17.58
CA THR A 248 -14.19 -4.09 17.04
C THR A 248 -14.45 -2.77 17.74
N LEU A 249 -13.49 -1.86 17.65
CA LEU A 249 -13.66 -0.47 18.04
C LEU A 249 -13.07 0.45 16.98
N TYR A 250 -13.81 1.50 16.65
CA TYR A 250 -13.30 2.64 15.91
C TYR A 250 -13.80 3.94 16.53
N THR A 251 -13.15 5.05 16.21
CA THR A 251 -13.60 6.40 16.61
C THR A 251 -13.83 7.25 15.38
N HIS A 252 -14.38 8.45 15.57
CA HIS A 252 -14.62 9.38 14.46
C HIS A 252 -13.34 9.75 13.67
N HIS A 253 -12.15 9.66 14.27
CA HIS A 253 -10.87 9.93 13.60
C HIS A 253 -10.54 8.95 12.47
N VAL A 254 -11.11 7.74 12.51
CA VAL A 254 -10.82 6.64 11.57
C VAL A 254 -12.08 6.13 10.87
N ALA A 255 -13.19 6.88 10.98
CA ALA A 255 -14.51 6.45 10.50
C ALA A 255 -14.57 6.23 8.98
N SER A 256 -13.70 6.89 8.20
CA SER A 256 -13.64 6.77 6.74
C SER A 256 -13.38 5.35 6.27
N TYR A 257 -12.38 4.66 6.82
CA TYR A 257 -12.09 3.27 6.50
C TYR A 257 -12.82 2.29 7.43
N ALA A 258 -13.05 2.67 8.69
CA ALA A 258 -13.70 1.78 9.66
C ALA A 258 -15.13 1.42 9.27
N ARG A 259 -15.86 2.33 8.60
CA ARG A 259 -17.21 2.04 8.08
C ARG A 259 -17.18 1.00 6.95
N VAL A 260 -16.12 0.96 6.15
CA VAL A 260 -15.94 -0.12 5.15
C VAL A 260 -15.83 -1.46 5.86
N SER A 261 -14.96 -1.54 6.88
CA SER A 261 -14.81 -2.74 7.72
C SER A 261 -16.11 -3.13 8.42
N GLU A 262 -16.81 -2.16 9.01
CA GLU A 262 -18.05 -2.43 9.74
C GLU A 262 -19.12 -3.09 8.86
N HIS A 263 -19.34 -2.56 7.65
CA HIS A 263 -20.27 -3.16 6.69
C HIS A 263 -19.81 -4.55 6.24
N ASN A 264 -18.51 -4.72 6.00
CA ASN A 264 -17.94 -6.00 5.57
C ASN A 264 -18.05 -7.10 6.65
N VAL A 265 -17.65 -6.79 7.89
CA VAL A 265 -17.68 -7.71 9.03
C VAL A 265 -19.12 -8.02 9.42
N LYS A 266 -20.02 -7.01 9.41
CA LYS A 266 -21.44 -7.26 9.66
C LYS A 266 -22.03 -8.24 8.65
N ARG A 267 -21.75 -8.04 7.35
CA ARG A 267 -22.22 -8.94 6.28
C ARG A 267 -21.69 -10.36 6.47
N TYR A 268 -20.44 -10.51 6.86
CA TYR A 268 -19.83 -11.80 7.21
C TYR A 268 -20.56 -12.47 8.40
N CYS A 269 -20.78 -11.72 9.47
CA CYS A 269 -21.46 -12.21 10.67
C CYS A 269 -22.92 -12.62 10.39
N ASP A 270 -23.66 -11.78 9.66
CA ASP A 270 -25.06 -12.05 9.26
C ASP A 270 -25.15 -13.36 8.44
N ARG A 271 -24.21 -13.58 7.53
CA ARG A 271 -24.18 -14.78 6.66
C ARG A 271 -23.95 -16.07 7.46
N HIS A 272 -23.11 -16.03 8.47
CA HIS A 272 -22.68 -17.24 9.17
C HIS A 272 -23.32 -17.43 10.55
N GLY A 273 -24.17 -16.50 10.98
CA GLY A 273 -24.87 -16.55 12.25
C GLY A 273 -23.97 -16.23 13.45
N TYR A 274 -22.94 -15.39 13.26
CA TYR A 274 -22.06 -14.94 14.33
C TYR A 274 -22.57 -13.64 14.99
N ALA A 275 -22.11 -13.36 16.20
CA ALA A 275 -22.36 -12.09 16.88
C ALA A 275 -21.35 -11.03 16.40
N TYR A 276 -21.77 -9.77 16.40
CA TYR A 276 -20.89 -8.64 16.10
C TYR A 276 -21.14 -7.49 17.07
N HIS A 277 -20.10 -7.13 17.83
CA HIS A 277 -20.10 -6.01 18.77
C HIS A 277 -19.22 -4.89 18.22
N VAL A 278 -19.84 -3.74 17.95
CA VAL A 278 -19.17 -2.57 17.37
C VAL A 278 -19.19 -1.44 18.36
N TYR A 279 -18.01 -0.94 18.71
CA TYR A 279 -17.84 0.26 19.52
C TYR A 279 -17.40 1.41 18.60
N ARG A 280 -18.14 2.53 18.64
CA ARG A 280 -17.86 3.75 17.84
C ARG A 280 -17.25 4.88 18.67
N ALA A 281 -17.02 4.61 19.95
CA ALA A 281 -16.32 5.45 20.91
C ALA A 281 -15.66 4.56 21.97
N VAL A 282 -14.61 5.09 22.61
CA VAL A 282 -14.03 4.45 23.80
C VAL A 282 -15.06 4.53 24.94
N PRO A 283 -15.43 3.40 25.58
CA PRO A 283 -16.42 3.43 26.66
C PRO A 283 -15.97 4.27 27.85
N ASP A 284 -16.88 5.07 28.40
CA ASP A 284 -16.61 5.96 29.55
C ASP A 284 -16.02 5.22 30.77
N ALA A 285 -16.39 3.94 30.95
CA ALA A 285 -15.90 3.09 32.03
C ALA A 285 -14.38 2.86 32.01
N VAL A 286 -13.72 3.05 30.87
CA VAL A 286 -12.25 2.94 30.74
C VAL A 286 -11.54 4.20 31.28
N GLY A 287 -12.25 5.33 31.33
CA GLY A 287 -11.68 6.62 31.70
C GLY A 287 -11.04 7.38 30.51
N PRO A 288 -10.74 8.67 30.70
CA PRO A 288 -10.19 9.52 29.63
C PRO A 288 -8.72 9.24 29.35
N GLY A 289 -8.23 9.66 28.18
CA GLY A 289 -6.80 9.67 27.85
C GLY A 289 -6.22 8.34 27.35
N ILE A 290 -7.05 7.31 27.18
CA ILE A 290 -6.66 6.02 26.61
C ILE A 290 -7.12 5.95 25.16
N GLY A 291 -6.18 5.76 24.23
CA GLY A 291 -6.46 5.57 22.82
C GLY A 291 -7.20 4.24 22.56
N GLY A 292 -8.07 4.21 21.56
CA GLY A 292 -8.93 3.05 21.27
C GLY A 292 -8.18 1.74 20.99
N SER A 293 -6.93 1.78 20.53
CA SER A 293 -6.09 0.60 20.33
C SER A 293 -5.71 -0.11 21.63
N TRP A 294 -5.76 0.58 22.77
CA TRP A 294 -5.32 0.05 24.07
C TRP A 294 -6.40 -0.73 24.83
N VAL A 295 -7.66 -0.65 24.39
CA VAL A 295 -8.80 -1.16 25.17
C VAL A 295 -9.30 -2.52 24.69
N ARG A 296 -8.61 -3.14 23.73
CA ARG A 296 -9.02 -4.41 23.10
C ARG A 296 -9.27 -5.52 24.11
N SER A 297 -8.30 -5.75 25.01
CA SER A 297 -8.40 -6.78 26.05
C SER A 297 -9.51 -6.50 27.06
N TRP A 298 -9.75 -5.23 27.39
CA TRP A 298 -10.87 -4.82 28.25
C TRP A 298 -12.22 -5.10 27.59
N LEU A 299 -12.36 -4.79 26.29
CA LEU A 299 -13.59 -5.05 25.52
C LEU A 299 -13.86 -6.54 25.37
N LEU A 300 -12.84 -7.36 25.09
CA LEU A 300 -12.98 -8.81 25.02
C LEU A 300 -13.46 -9.41 26.35
N GLN A 301 -12.99 -8.89 27.50
CA GLN A 301 -13.47 -9.31 28.82
C GLN A 301 -14.96 -9.07 29.03
N GLN A 302 -15.53 -8.01 28.44
CA GLN A 302 -16.96 -7.72 28.59
C GLN A 302 -17.84 -8.78 27.90
N HIS A 303 -17.29 -9.49 26.91
CA HIS A 303 -18.04 -10.42 26.07
C HIS A 303 -17.70 -11.89 26.31
N ILE A 304 -16.52 -12.22 26.84
CA ILE A 304 -16.04 -13.61 26.90
C ILE A 304 -17.00 -14.55 27.62
N ALA A 305 -17.70 -14.10 28.67
CA ALA A 305 -18.64 -14.93 29.43
C ALA A 305 -19.93 -15.28 28.65
N HIS A 306 -20.24 -14.56 27.57
CA HIS A 306 -21.50 -14.68 26.83
C HIS A 306 -21.39 -15.52 25.55
N HIS A 307 -20.17 -15.84 25.13
CA HIS A 307 -19.90 -16.56 23.89
C HIS A 307 -19.01 -17.76 24.15
N GLN A 308 -18.98 -18.72 23.23
CA GLN A 308 -17.95 -19.76 23.22
C GLN A 308 -16.59 -19.20 22.77
N TRP A 309 -16.60 -18.22 21.86
CA TRP A 309 -15.42 -17.52 21.37
C TRP A 309 -15.68 -16.02 21.24
N VAL A 310 -14.71 -15.21 21.67
CA VAL A 310 -14.65 -13.77 21.36
C VAL A 310 -13.41 -13.48 20.55
N ILE A 311 -13.57 -12.77 19.43
CA ILE A 311 -12.51 -12.51 18.46
C ILE A 311 -12.45 -11.01 18.21
N TRP A 312 -11.30 -10.42 18.51
CA TRP A 312 -10.98 -9.06 18.14
C TRP A 312 -10.62 -8.98 16.66
N VAL A 313 -11.16 -7.96 15.98
CA VAL A 313 -10.74 -7.56 14.64
C VAL A 313 -10.54 -6.04 14.60
N ASP A 314 -9.38 -5.59 14.12
CA ASP A 314 -9.09 -4.17 13.94
C ASP A 314 -10.02 -3.55 12.87
N ALA A 315 -10.27 -2.25 13.00
CA ALA A 315 -11.17 -1.50 12.12
C ALA A 315 -10.65 -1.35 10.67
N ASP A 316 -9.40 -1.72 10.42
CA ASP A 316 -8.75 -1.80 9.11
C ASP A 316 -8.54 -3.25 8.66
N THR A 317 -9.46 -4.14 9.04
CA THR A 317 -9.55 -5.51 8.52
C THR A 317 -10.80 -5.73 7.67
N LEU A 318 -10.74 -6.68 6.74
CA LEU A 318 -11.87 -7.13 5.92
C LEU A 318 -11.88 -8.64 5.79
N PHE A 319 -13.05 -9.25 5.88
CA PHE A 319 -13.29 -10.60 5.37
C PHE A 319 -13.33 -10.57 3.85
N LEU A 320 -12.28 -11.11 3.22
CA LEU A 320 -12.16 -11.18 1.77
C LEU A 320 -13.00 -12.34 1.21
N ASN A 321 -12.76 -13.56 1.70
CA ASN A 321 -13.61 -14.69 1.38
C ASN A 321 -14.83 -14.72 2.32
N GLN A 322 -15.92 -14.10 1.88
CA GLN A 322 -17.16 -14.03 2.65
C GLN A 322 -17.86 -15.39 2.80
N ALA A 323 -17.44 -16.45 2.10
CA ALA A 323 -18.09 -17.77 2.15
C ALA A 323 -17.42 -18.74 3.14
N ARG A 324 -16.13 -18.54 3.42
CA ARG A 324 -15.37 -19.39 4.34
C ARG A 324 -15.70 -19.08 5.80
N ARG A 325 -15.90 -20.13 6.58
CA ARG A 325 -16.21 -20.03 8.02
C ARG A 325 -14.93 -19.91 8.84
N ILE A 326 -14.98 -19.11 9.91
CA ILE A 326 -13.88 -19.03 10.87
C ILE A 326 -13.76 -20.32 11.70
N ASP A 327 -14.83 -21.11 11.82
CA ASP A 327 -14.94 -22.30 12.67
C ASP A 327 -13.76 -23.28 12.48
N GLU A 328 -13.33 -23.49 11.23
CA GLU A 328 -12.22 -24.37 10.87
C GLU A 328 -10.90 -23.93 11.52
N LEU A 329 -10.70 -22.63 11.70
CA LEU A 329 -9.51 -22.07 12.35
C LEU A 329 -9.59 -22.16 13.89
N LEU A 330 -10.80 -22.35 14.45
CA LEU A 330 -11.04 -22.42 15.89
C LEU A 330 -11.01 -23.86 16.43
N GLU A 331 -11.20 -24.86 15.57
CA GLU A 331 -11.31 -26.25 15.96
C GLU A 331 -10.07 -26.75 16.70
N GLY A 332 -10.27 -27.37 17.87
CA GLY A 332 -9.18 -27.91 18.69
C GLY A 332 -8.31 -26.85 19.39
N ARG A 333 -8.68 -25.57 19.34
CA ARG A 333 -7.90 -24.47 19.94
C ARG A 333 -8.63 -23.83 21.12
N ASP A 334 -7.87 -23.13 21.95
CA ASP A 334 -8.39 -22.23 22.98
C ASP A 334 -7.97 -20.76 22.73
N LEU A 335 -6.99 -20.54 21.84
CA LEU A 335 -6.53 -19.24 21.38
C LEU A 335 -6.45 -19.24 19.85
N LEU A 336 -6.74 -18.10 19.25
CA LEU A 336 -6.53 -17.82 17.84
C LEU A 336 -5.60 -16.61 17.74
N LEU A 337 -4.36 -16.82 17.32
CA LEU A 337 -3.40 -15.74 17.08
C LEU A 337 -3.03 -15.73 15.60
N ALA A 338 -2.73 -14.56 15.04
CA ALA A 338 -2.38 -14.44 13.63
C ALA A 338 -0.91 -14.06 13.44
N LYS A 339 -0.19 -14.73 12.53
CA LYS A 339 1.22 -14.44 12.29
C LYS A 339 1.42 -12.98 11.87
N ASP A 340 2.37 -12.31 12.51
CA ASP A 340 2.80 -10.96 12.11
C ASP A 340 3.70 -11.04 10.87
N VAL A 341 3.51 -10.14 9.91
CA VAL A 341 4.38 -10.05 8.72
C VAL A 341 5.70 -9.33 9.03
N GLY A 342 5.77 -8.61 10.15
CA GLY A 342 6.99 -8.02 10.68
C GLY A 342 7.74 -8.94 11.65
N GLY A 343 8.45 -8.30 12.58
CA GLY A 343 9.35 -8.97 13.53
C GLY A 343 8.67 -9.59 14.75
N TRP A 344 7.35 -9.47 14.90
CA TRP A 344 6.64 -10.02 16.05
C TRP A 344 6.26 -11.49 15.87
N SER A 345 6.05 -12.20 16.98
CA SER A 345 5.57 -13.58 16.94
C SER A 345 4.15 -13.65 16.36
N PHE A 346 3.26 -12.75 16.79
CA PHE A 346 1.91 -12.59 16.25
C PHE A 346 1.47 -11.12 16.24
N ASN A 347 0.47 -10.81 15.43
CA ASN A 347 -0.17 -9.51 15.34
C ASN A 347 -1.49 -9.51 16.13
N SER A 348 -1.72 -8.50 16.98
CA SER A 348 -2.92 -8.40 17.82
C SER A 348 -4.12 -7.77 17.13
N GLY A 349 -4.01 -7.39 15.85
CA GLY A 349 -5.13 -6.87 15.07
C GLY A 349 -6.18 -7.93 14.76
N VAL A 350 -5.83 -9.22 14.89
CA VAL A 350 -6.76 -10.34 14.89
C VAL A 350 -6.36 -11.31 16.00
N MET A 351 -7.19 -11.42 17.04
CA MET A 351 -6.93 -12.32 18.17
C MET A 351 -8.23 -12.86 18.76
N GLY A 352 -8.29 -14.16 19.02
CA GLY A 352 -9.46 -14.85 19.55
C GLY A 352 -9.17 -15.61 20.83
N PHE A 353 -10.16 -15.62 21.72
CA PHE A 353 -10.11 -16.29 23.00
C PHE A 353 -11.37 -17.14 23.17
N ARG A 354 -11.17 -18.43 23.40
CA ARG A 354 -12.27 -19.32 23.81
C ARG A 354 -12.69 -18.98 25.24
N ASN A 355 -13.98 -19.07 25.53
CA ASN A 355 -14.50 -18.92 26.88
C ASN A 355 -14.07 -20.08 27.77
N THR A 356 -12.98 -19.85 28.50
CA THR A 356 -12.44 -20.71 29.56
C THR A 356 -12.03 -19.81 30.73
N ALA A 357 -12.02 -20.35 31.95
CA ALA A 357 -11.56 -19.59 33.12
C ALA A 357 -10.14 -19.04 32.91
N ARG A 358 -9.24 -19.86 32.35
CA ARG A 358 -7.85 -19.47 32.03
C ARG A 358 -7.79 -18.28 31.07
N ASN A 359 -8.60 -18.27 30.01
CA ASN A 359 -8.59 -17.17 29.04
C ASN A 359 -9.22 -15.89 29.61
N ALA A 360 -10.22 -16.01 30.48
CA ALA A 360 -10.77 -14.85 31.18
C ALA A 360 -9.71 -14.20 32.10
N GLU A 361 -8.97 -15.01 32.86
CA GLU A 361 -7.84 -14.56 33.69
C GLU A 361 -6.70 -13.96 32.85
N LEU A 362 -6.39 -14.57 31.70
CA LEU A 362 -5.37 -14.10 30.78
C LEU A 362 -5.72 -12.70 30.22
N LEU A 363 -6.95 -12.49 29.78
CA LEU A 363 -7.39 -11.17 29.32
C LEU A 363 -7.31 -10.13 30.44
N ALA A 364 -7.71 -10.49 31.67
CA ALA A 364 -7.59 -9.63 32.84
C ALA A 364 -6.12 -9.25 33.12
N ARG A 365 -5.19 -10.19 33.00
CA ARG A 365 -3.75 -9.94 33.15
C ARG A 365 -3.18 -9.04 32.06
N ILE A 366 -3.59 -9.23 30.80
CA ILE A 366 -3.19 -8.33 29.69
C ILE A 366 -3.67 -6.91 30.00
N TRP A 367 -4.92 -6.75 30.43
CA TRP A 367 -5.46 -5.44 30.79
C TRP A 367 -4.75 -4.82 32.00
N GLN A 368 -4.43 -5.61 33.02
CA GLN A 368 -3.64 -5.14 34.17
C GLN A 368 -2.27 -4.61 33.72
N ARG A 369 -1.55 -5.35 32.86
CA ARG A 369 -0.26 -4.91 32.30
C ARG A 369 -0.39 -3.61 31.51
N ILE A 370 -1.46 -3.44 30.72
CA ILE A 370 -1.76 -2.19 30.02
C ILE A 370 -2.05 -1.05 31.01
N GLY A 371 -2.69 -1.35 32.14
CA GLY A 371 -2.95 -0.40 33.22
C GLY A 371 -1.68 0.24 33.78
N GLU A 372 -0.56 -0.50 33.79
CA GLU A 372 0.75 -0.08 34.30
C GLU A 372 1.55 0.82 33.32
N VAL A 373 1.06 1.01 32.08
CA VAL A 373 1.74 1.80 31.05
C VAL A 373 1.43 3.30 31.23
N ASP A 374 2.45 4.17 31.20
CA ASP A 374 2.25 5.61 31.42
C ASP A 374 1.53 6.30 30.25
N ASP A 375 2.13 6.29 29.05
CA ASP A 375 1.54 6.93 27.87
C ASP A 375 0.77 5.93 27.01
N LYS A 376 -0.54 6.14 26.92
CA LYS A 376 -1.50 5.38 26.11
C LYS A 376 -2.29 6.26 25.14
N SER A 377 -1.76 7.44 24.80
CA SER A 377 -2.48 8.45 24.01
C SER A 377 -2.61 8.09 22.52
N ALA A 378 -1.65 7.35 21.96
CA ALA A 378 -1.63 6.93 20.56
C ALA A 378 -1.32 5.44 20.39
N VAL A 379 -1.52 4.92 19.17
CA VAL A 379 -1.35 3.49 18.83
C VAL A 379 0.05 2.96 19.13
N TYR A 380 1.09 3.78 18.91
CA TYR A 380 2.50 3.40 19.10
C TYR A 380 3.15 4.03 20.34
N SER A 381 2.40 4.80 21.14
CA SER A 381 2.89 5.29 22.43
C SER A 381 3.40 4.13 23.27
N SER A 382 4.53 4.28 23.97
CA SER A 382 5.06 3.20 24.82
C SER A 382 5.16 1.81 24.13
N GLN A 383 5.47 1.75 22.82
CA GLN A 383 5.53 0.54 21.98
C GLN A 383 4.17 -0.06 21.55
N GLY A 384 3.04 0.46 22.02
CA GLY A 384 1.69 0.01 21.64
C GLY A 384 1.19 -1.22 22.40
N ASP A 385 -0.11 -1.49 22.31
CA ASP A 385 -0.78 -2.59 23.02
C ASP A 385 -0.29 -3.99 22.58
N GLN A 386 0.06 -4.12 21.29
CA GLN A 386 0.59 -5.35 20.70
C GLN A 386 1.83 -5.83 21.44
N TYR A 387 2.73 -4.91 21.81
CA TYR A 387 3.96 -5.24 22.53
C TYR A 387 3.66 -5.92 23.87
N TYR A 388 2.83 -5.29 24.70
CA TYR A 388 2.51 -5.80 26.02
C TYR A 388 1.66 -7.08 25.97
N THR A 389 0.78 -7.20 24.98
CA THR A 389 0.02 -8.43 24.73
C THR A 389 0.96 -9.59 24.34
N ASN A 390 1.94 -9.33 23.46
CA ASN A 390 2.97 -10.30 23.11
C ASN A 390 3.81 -10.71 24.32
N GLN A 391 4.19 -9.77 25.18
CA GLN A 391 4.94 -10.07 26.40
C GLN A 391 4.16 -11.02 27.33
N VAL A 392 2.92 -10.68 27.67
CA VAL A 392 2.11 -11.49 28.59
C VAL A 392 1.89 -12.90 28.04
N LEU A 393 1.56 -13.04 26.76
CA LEU A 393 1.38 -14.37 26.14
C LEU A 393 2.70 -15.17 26.09
N SER A 394 3.83 -14.50 25.85
CA SER A 394 5.14 -15.15 25.84
C SER A 394 5.57 -15.60 27.24
N GLU A 395 5.34 -14.78 28.27
CA GLU A 395 5.58 -15.12 29.68
C GLU A 395 4.76 -16.37 30.11
N GLU A 396 3.56 -16.54 29.56
CA GLU A 396 2.68 -17.69 29.80
C GLU A 396 3.01 -18.92 28.96
N GLY A 397 4.01 -18.84 28.06
CA GLY A 397 4.37 -19.93 27.15
C GLY A 397 3.25 -20.27 26.16
N LEU A 398 2.43 -19.30 25.78
CA LEU A 398 1.25 -19.45 24.93
C LEU A 398 1.48 -19.05 23.47
N VAL A 399 2.73 -18.84 23.06
CA VAL A 399 3.10 -18.39 21.71
C VAL A 399 3.83 -19.52 21.00
N ASP A 400 3.06 -20.39 20.32
CA ASP A 400 3.58 -21.51 19.54
C ASP A 400 2.75 -21.75 18.26
N ASP A 401 3.18 -22.73 17.46
CA ASP A 401 2.59 -23.09 16.17
C ASP A 401 1.16 -23.68 16.28
N ARG A 402 0.72 -24.07 17.48
CA ARG A 402 -0.62 -24.64 17.70
C ARG A 402 -1.69 -23.55 17.81
N VAL A 403 -1.30 -22.32 18.09
CA VAL A 403 -2.24 -21.19 18.25
C VAL A 403 -2.05 -20.09 17.21
N ILE A 404 -0.87 -20.02 16.59
CA ILE A 404 -0.56 -19.04 15.53
C ILE A 404 -1.00 -19.60 14.18
N VAL A 405 -1.94 -18.92 13.54
CA VAL A 405 -2.34 -19.16 12.16
C VAL A 405 -1.41 -18.39 11.22
N ASP A 406 -1.16 -18.97 10.05
CA ASP A 406 -0.31 -18.39 9.01
C ASP A 406 -0.83 -17.03 8.49
N ASN A 407 0.04 -16.29 7.81
CA ASN A 407 -0.25 -14.97 7.26
C ASN A 407 -0.99 -14.99 5.91
N LEU A 408 -1.47 -16.15 5.44
CA LEU A 408 -2.27 -16.30 4.21
C LEU A 408 -3.76 -16.55 4.52
N SER A 409 -4.06 -17.09 5.70
CA SER A 409 -5.41 -17.38 6.16
C SER A 409 -6.10 -16.18 6.80
N ILE A 410 -5.47 -15.56 7.81
CA ILE A 410 -5.99 -14.39 8.53
C ILE A 410 -4.86 -13.39 8.80
N ASN A 411 -5.22 -12.13 9.07
CA ASN A 411 -4.26 -11.04 9.24
C ASN A 411 -3.35 -10.87 8.01
N THR A 412 -3.86 -11.24 6.85
CA THR A 412 -3.09 -11.28 5.61
C THR A 412 -2.92 -9.88 5.07
N PRO A 413 -1.70 -9.39 4.82
CA PRO A 413 -1.50 -8.14 4.10
C PRO A 413 -2.13 -8.24 2.71
N PRO A 414 -2.69 -7.15 2.17
CA PRO A 414 -3.38 -7.20 0.88
C PRO A 414 -2.54 -7.75 -0.29
N CYS A 415 -1.23 -7.51 -0.30
CA CYS A 415 -0.31 -8.05 -1.32
C CYS A 415 -0.13 -9.58 -1.28
N LEU A 416 -0.49 -10.24 -0.18
CA LEU A 416 -0.44 -11.69 -0.01
C LEU A 416 -1.83 -12.34 -0.15
N ALA A 417 -2.88 -11.53 -0.29
CA ALA A 417 -4.25 -12.03 -0.30
C ALA A 417 -4.55 -12.82 -1.58
N SER A 418 -5.33 -13.88 -1.43
CA SER A 418 -5.88 -14.68 -2.52
C SER A 418 -7.36 -14.98 -2.27
N ASP A 419 -8.03 -15.65 -3.21
CA ASP A 419 -9.41 -16.08 -3.02
C ASP A 419 -9.57 -17.06 -1.84
N GLU A 420 -8.48 -17.68 -1.38
CA GLU A 420 -8.45 -18.54 -0.19
C GLU A 420 -8.25 -17.77 1.13
N THR A 421 -7.90 -16.49 1.07
CA THR A 421 -7.69 -15.69 2.27
C THR A 421 -9.03 -15.35 2.92
N LEU A 422 -9.18 -15.70 4.20
CA LEU A 422 -10.38 -15.39 4.94
C LEU A 422 -10.41 -13.90 5.31
N LEU A 423 -9.36 -13.40 5.96
CA LEU A 423 -9.33 -12.04 6.51
C LEU A 423 -8.02 -11.31 6.18
N VAL A 424 -8.18 -10.15 5.56
CA VAL A 424 -7.11 -9.22 5.15
C VAL A 424 -6.98 -8.10 6.16
N HIS A 425 -5.74 -7.68 6.45
CA HIS A 425 -5.43 -6.57 7.36
C HIS A 425 -4.57 -5.51 6.65
N PHE A 426 -5.07 -4.27 6.59
CA PHE A 426 -4.47 -3.14 5.87
C PHE A 426 -3.45 -2.40 6.74
N ILE A 427 -2.39 -3.12 7.13
CA ILE A 427 -1.35 -2.65 8.05
C ILE A 427 -0.53 -1.52 7.41
N ASN A 428 -0.21 -0.47 8.18
CA ASN A 428 0.71 0.63 7.82
C ASN A 428 0.35 1.42 6.55
N LEU A 429 -0.94 1.56 6.22
CA LEU A 429 -1.38 2.37 5.09
C LEU A 429 -2.06 3.66 5.56
N ASP A 430 -1.66 4.84 5.12
CA ASP A 430 -2.33 6.08 5.55
C ASP A 430 -3.56 6.44 4.70
N GLU A 431 -4.37 7.38 5.18
CA GLU A 431 -5.45 7.97 4.37
C GLU A 431 -4.89 8.91 3.29
N PRO A 432 -5.54 9.02 2.11
CA PRO A 432 -6.79 8.35 1.71
C PRO A 432 -6.62 6.92 1.18
N TYR A 433 -5.41 6.38 1.12
CA TYR A 433 -5.13 5.09 0.49
C TYR A 433 -5.84 3.95 1.21
N ARG A 434 -5.85 3.97 2.55
CA ARG A 434 -6.49 2.91 3.36
C ARG A 434 -7.97 2.78 3.04
N SER A 435 -8.75 3.85 3.11
CA SER A 435 -10.19 3.80 2.83
C SER A 435 -10.49 3.44 1.38
N ALA A 436 -9.76 4.02 0.41
CA ALA A 436 -9.95 3.72 -1.00
C ALA A 436 -9.65 2.26 -1.34
N TYR A 437 -8.58 1.71 -0.77
CA TYR A 437 -8.16 0.34 -1.02
C TYR A 437 -9.07 -0.67 -0.34
N MET A 438 -9.44 -0.42 0.92
CA MET A 438 -10.44 -1.23 1.62
C MET A 438 -11.77 -1.27 0.85
N ALA A 439 -12.25 -0.13 0.34
CA ALA A 439 -13.50 -0.11 -0.43
C ALA A 439 -13.40 -0.91 -1.74
N SER A 440 -12.26 -0.84 -2.43
CA SER A 440 -12.00 -1.65 -3.63
C SER A 440 -12.01 -3.15 -3.32
N MET A 441 -11.32 -3.57 -2.26
CA MET A 441 -11.29 -4.98 -1.85
C MET A 441 -12.63 -5.46 -1.28
N ASP A 442 -13.39 -4.62 -0.58
CA ASP A 442 -14.76 -4.96 -0.16
C ASP A 442 -15.65 -5.25 -1.38
N ALA A 443 -15.59 -4.39 -2.41
CA ALA A 443 -16.33 -4.62 -3.65
C ALA A 443 -15.93 -5.95 -4.34
N ALA A 444 -14.66 -6.36 -4.23
CA ALA A 444 -14.19 -7.66 -4.71
C ALA A 444 -14.70 -8.83 -3.85
N SER A 445 -14.69 -8.69 -2.52
CA SER A 445 -15.17 -9.71 -1.57
C SER A 445 -16.61 -10.13 -1.81
N GLN A 446 -17.44 -9.21 -2.32
CA GLN A 446 -18.85 -9.48 -2.65
C GLN A 446 -19.04 -10.35 -3.89
N ARG A 447 -17.99 -10.49 -4.72
CA ARG A 447 -17.98 -11.33 -5.93
C ARG A 447 -17.47 -12.75 -5.66
N LEU A 448 -16.65 -12.93 -4.63
CA LEU A 448 -16.21 -14.24 -4.13
C LEU A 448 -17.41 -14.91 -3.45
N ARG A 449 -17.89 -16.01 -4.03
CA ARG A 449 -19.08 -16.74 -3.57
C ARG A 449 -18.75 -18.14 -3.13
#